data_AF-A0AAE3DB71-F1
#
_entry.id   AF-A0AAE3DB71-F1
#
_cell.length_a   1.000
_cell.length_b   1.000
_cell.length_c   1.000
_cell.angle_alpha   90.00
_cell.angle_beta   90.00
_cell.angle_gamma   90.00
#
_symmetry.space_group_name_H-M   'P 1'
#
loop_
_entity.id
_entity.type
_entity.pdbx_description
1 polymer ?
#
loop_
_entity_poly.entity_id
_entity_poly.type
_entity_poly.pdbx_seq_one_letter_code
_entity_poly.pdbx_strand_id
1 'polypeptide(L)'
;MKKKHHYRMLFVLLAAELLCSCGTAAKKEAPRLEAYNGFAYTEENGQKKYILETRNDIRLHCFFQSGSEEYEEVIYDLDLSEEEEDSAEVTRVMQEQGEDLTPSFTKFDFVFYPEKVVMTVERNTDLMAGGDSDNIQTGTYTLLASDWMPDTSATMEKQDILAPYQSVELAAMARAYYLKESNFLAPEVECVKNDDGTTTIHLYEIMEDDEETSHTGTSAWYTVDGYGKGRDDVMGNTVEFPAMSLSEIAEYVKTPIALTYSEEGEAYNEWQITDAATIDACMKALKQLVVGEETELRTMDAGETLAFQMADGNVWTLDFEAGNLLRNNTCYETEGWKNIQNVIWDDLVEEGLR
;
A
#
# COMPACT_ATOMS: atom_id res chain seq x y z
N MET A 1 18.22 -74.77 -1.51
CA MET A 1 19.23 -74.22 -0.57
C MET A 1 18.67 -72.93 0.05
N LYS A 2 18.76 -72.83 1.38
CA LYS A 2 18.36 -71.68 2.23
C LYS A 2 19.23 -70.45 1.86
N LYS A 3 18.86 -69.18 2.10
CA LYS A 3 18.65 -68.55 3.43
C LYS A 3 18.09 -67.12 3.28
N LYS A 4 17.21 -66.73 4.22
CA LYS A 4 17.02 -65.35 4.70
C LYS A 4 18.19 -64.95 5.60
N HIS A 5 18.60 -63.69 5.59
CA HIS A 5 19.23 -63.06 6.77
C HIS A 5 18.81 -61.59 6.90
N HIS A 6 18.08 -61.29 7.98
CA HIS A 6 18.11 -60.02 8.68
C HIS A 6 19.26 -60.03 9.69
N TYR A 7 19.94 -58.90 9.88
CA TYR A 7 20.53 -58.39 11.14
C TYR A 7 20.82 -56.88 10.86
N ARG A 8 20.24 -55.91 11.60
CA ARG A 8 20.79 -55.25 12.81
C ARG A 8 22.22 -54.72 12.58
N MET A 9 22.69 -53.57 13.05
CA MET A 9 22.23 -52.45 13.87
C MET A 9 23.50 -51.57 14.05
N LEU A 10 23.34 -50.25 14.15
CA LEU A 10 24.12 -49.35 15.02
C LEU A 10 25.41 -48.59 14.58
N PHE A 11 25.28 -47.26 14.71
CA PHE A 11 26.16 -46.17 15.22
C PHE A 11 27.47 -45.69 14.52
N VAL A 12 27.36 -44.44 14.03
CA VAL A 12 28.21 -43.23 14.22
C VAL A 12 29.65 -43.19 13.68
N LEU A 13 29.89 -42.19 12.81
CA LEU A 13 30.85 -41.09 13.06
C LEU A 13 30.67 -39.92 12.05
N LEU A 14 30.81 -38.71 12.61
CA LEU A 14 30.80 -37.39 11.96
C LEU A 14 31.89 -37.23 10.88
N ALA A 15 31.60 -36.45 9.85
CA ALA A 15 32.45 -35.36 9.36
C ALA A 15 31.64 -34.40 8.49
N ALA A 16 31.84 -33.11 8.73
CA ALA A 16 31.20 -31.98 8.07
C ALA A 16 31.79 -31.70 6.69
N GLU A 17 30.96 -31.29 5.73
CA GLU A 17 31.36 -30.39 4.65
C GLU A 17 30.25 -29.35 4.39
N LEU A 18 30.65 -28.10 4.55
CA LEU A 18 30.01 -26.86 4.13
C LEU A 18 29.89 -26.84 2.60
N LEU A 19 28.79 -26.29 2.04
CA LEU A 19 28.83 -25.10 1.17
C LEU A 19 27.45 -24.77 0.55
N CYS A 20 27.12 -23.48 0.66
CA CYS A 20 26.26 -22.66 -0.19
C CYS A 20 24.84 -23.13 -0.50
N SER A 21 23.88 -22.73 0.36
CA SER A 21 22.60 -22.25 -0.15
C SER A 21 22.61 -20.72 -0.11
N CYS A 22 22.62 -20.08 -1.28
CA CYS A 22 22.30 -18.67 -1.40
C CYS A 22 20.88 -18.46 -0.84
N GLY A 23 20.77 -17.59 0.17
CA GLY A 23 19.52 -17.28 0.84
C GLY A 23 18.55 -16.61 -0.13
N THR A 24 17.40 -17.23 -0.31
CA THR A 24 16.16 -16.50 -0.57
C THR A 24 15.76 -15.86 0.76
N ALA A 25 15.84 -14.54 0.86
CA ALA A 25 15.26 -13.78 1.97
C ALA A 25 13.75 -14.02 1.95
N ALA A 26 13.29 -14.91 2.84
CA ALA A 26 11.88 -15.15 3.05
C ALA A 26 11.35 -13.97 3.88
N LYS A 27 10.52 -13.11 3.28
CA LYS A 27 9.70 -12.13 4.02
C LYS A 27 8.94 -12.88 5.12
N LYS A 28 9.16 -12.50 6.37
CA LYS A 28 8.76 -13.23 7.58
C LYS A 28 7.54 -12.57 8.26
N GLU A 29 6.62 -13.43 8.68
CA GLU A 29 5.36 -13.30 9.46
C GLU A 29 4.91 -11.92 10.02
N ALA A 30 4.08 -11.21 9.23
CA ALA A 30 3.20 -10.10 9.64
C ALA A 30 2.11 -10.37 10.73
N PRO A 31 1.56 -11.61 10.95
CA PRO A 31 0.37 -11.80 11.80
C PRO A 31 0.53 -11.50 13.30
N ARG A 32 1.77 -11.46 13.82
CA ARG A 32 2.02 -11.32 15.26
C ARG A 32 2.02 -9.85 15.71
N LEU A 33 2.58 -8.96 14.90
CA LEU A 33 2.77 -7.56 15.29
C LEU A 33 1.47 -6.76 15.20
N GLU A 34 0.51 -7.18 14.36
CA GLU A 34 -0.83 -6.57 14.26
C GLU A 34 -1.55 -6.50 15.62
N ALA A 35 -1.32 -7.46 16.53
CA ALA A 35 -1.89 -7.46 17.87
C ALA A 35 -1.46 -6.24 18.73
N TYR A 36 -0.37 -5.59 18.33
CA TYR A 36 0.20 -4.41 19.00
C TYR A 36 -0.16 -3.09 18.31
N ASN A 37 -0.97 -3.13 17.26
CA ASN A 37 -1.38 -1.91 16.57
C ASN A 37 -2.17 -0.99 17.51
N GLY A 38 -1.76 0.28 17.59
CA GLY A 38 -2.35 1.30 18.45
C GLY A 38 -1.90 1.21 19.91
N PHE A 39 -0.89 0.40 20.23
CA PHE A 39 -0.28 0.45 21.55
C PHE A 39 0.43 1.78 21.74
N ALA A 40 0.14 2.46 22.85
CA ALA A 40 0.59 3.83 23.09
C ALA A 40 1.25 3.99 24.46
N TYR A 41 2.29 4.82 24.51
CA TYR A 41 2.79 5.41 25.74
C TYR A 41 2.02 6.70 25.99
N THR A 42 1.38 6.77 27.16
CA THR A 42 0.57 7.92 27.59
C THR A 42 1.27 8.59 28.77
N GLU A 43 1.47 9.90 28.69
CA GLU A 43 2.03 10.71 29.76
C GLU A 43 1.06 10.84 30.95
N GLU A 44 1.55 11.31 32.09
CA GLU A 44 0.74 11.47 33.32
C GLU A 44 -0.47 12.39 33.13
N ASN A 45 -0.40 13.34 32.19
CA ASN A 45 -1.48 14.26 31.84
C ASN A 45 -2.56 13.62 30.94
N GLY A 46 -2.39 12.35 30.53
CA GLY A 46 -3.30 11.63 29.63
C GLY A 46 -3.00 11.81 28.14
N GLN A 47 -1.98 12.58 27.77
CA GLN A 47 -1.57 12.76 26.37
C GLN A 47 -0.85 11.50 25.87
N LYS A 48 -1.26 11.00 24.69
CA LYS A 48 -0.52 9.97 23.99
C LYS A 48 0.72 10.59 23.36
N LYS A 49 1.90 10.06 23.67
CA LYS A 49 3.18 10.60 23.21
C LYS A 49 3.83 9.76 22.13
N TYR A 50 3.79 8.43 22.27
CA TYR A 50 4.32 7.49 21.28
C TYR A 50 3.28 6.43 21.00
N ILE A 51 3.01 6.15 19.73
CA ILE A 51 1.99 5.18 19.32
C ILE A 51 2.54 4.30 18.21
N LEU A 52 2.40 2.99 18.39
CA LEU A 52 2.91 1.99 17.46
C LEU A 52 1.81 1.58 16.47
N GLU A 53 2.03 1.82 15.17
CA GLU A 53 1.21 1.28 14.08
C GLU A 53 1.93 0.08 13.46
N THR A 54 1.19 -1.02 13.24
CA THR A 54 1.78 -2.31 12.80
C THR A 54 0.95 -3.04 11.74
N ARG A 55 -0.05 -2.38 11.14
CA ARG A 55 -0.98 -3.02 10.17
C ARG A 55 -0.36 -3.31 8.81
N ASN A 56 0.57 -2.47 8.35
CA ASN A 56 1.20 -2.58 7.03
C ASN A 56 2.72 -2.61 7.18
N ASP A 57 3.26 -1.50 7.68
CA ASP A 57 4.65 -1.31 8.06
C ASP A 57 4.71 -0.97 9.56
N ILE A 58 5.91 -0.95 10.13
CA ILE A 58 6.10 -0.55 11.53
C ILE A 58 6.34 0.95 11.58
N ARG A 59 5.37 1.69 12.11
CA ARG A 59 5.46 3.14 12.27
C ARG A 59 5.33 3.55 13.73
N LEU A 60 6.07 4.59 14.09
CA LEU A 60 5.96 5.23 15.39
C LEU A 60 5.46 6.67 15.23
N HIS A 61 4.23 6.89 15.64
CA HIS A 61 3.63 8.22 15.73
C HIS A 61 4.10 8.88 17.02
N CYS A 62 4.73 10.04 16.91
CA CYS A 62 5.29 10.78 18.03
C CYS A 62 4.64 12.16 18.12
N PHE A 63 4.16 12.54 19.30
CA PHE A 63 3.50 13.83 19.53
C PHE A 63 4.43 14.75 20.30
N PHE A 64 4.85 15.84 19.67
CA PHE A 64 5.86 16.78 20.17
C PHE A 64 5.31 18.20 20.27
N GLN A 65 5.74 18.97 21.27
CA GLN A 65 5.37 20.39 21.44
C GLN A 65 6.53 21.29 21.04
N SER A 66 6.92 21.27 19.76
CA SER A 66 8.08 22.02 19.29
C SER A 66 7.79 23.52 19.26
N GLY A 67 8.09 24.21 20.36
CA GLY A 67 7.92 25.66 20.48
C GLY A 67 6.48 26.16 20.49
N SER A 68 5.49 25.28 20.67
CA SER A 68 4.05 25.55 20.62
C SER A 68 3.31 24.82 21.77
N GLU A 69 2.12 25.31 22.16
CA GLU A 69 1.25 24.60 23.12
C GLU A 69 0.52 23.40 22.49
N GLU A 70 0.42 23.37 21.16
CA GLU A 70 -0.18 22.29 20.39
C GLU A 70 0.86 21.20 20.11
N TYR A 71 0.40 19.94 20.19
CA TYR A 71 1.21 18.78 19.83
C TYR A 71 1.19 18.59 18.31
N GLU A 72 2.36 18.53 17.72
CA GLU A 72 2.60 18.14 16.33
C GLU A 72 2.88 16.64 16.27
N GLU A 73 2.27 15.96 15.31
CA GLU A 73 2.54 14.56 15.02
C GLU A 73 3.75 14.45 14.07
N VAL A 74 4.72 13.64 14.46
CA VAL A 74 5.86 13.25 13.64
C VAL A 74 5.87 11.73 13.53
N ILE A 75 5.88 11.24 12.29
CA ILE A 75 5.83 9.81 11.99
C ILE A 75 7.23 9.32 11.59
N TYR A 76 7.63 8.21 12.21
CA TYR A 76 8.86 7.49 11.85
C TYR A 76 8.52 6.10 11.29
N ASP A 77 8.98 5.80 10.08
CA ASP A 77 9.01 4.44 9.53
C ASP A 77 10.22 3.69 10.09
N LEU A 78 9.99 2.47 10.60
CA LEU A 78 10.99 1.67 11.31
C LEU A 78 11.22 0.33 10.61
N ASP A 79 12.49 -0.01 10.37
CA ASP A 79 12.88 -1.37 9.96
C ASP A 79 13.35 -2.16 11.19
N LEU A 80 12.82 -3.36 11.42
CA LEU A 80 13.19 -4.21 12.56
C LEU A 80 14.18 -5.33 12.17
N SER A 81 15.03 -5.75 13.11
CA SER A 81 15.99 -6.84 12.92
C SER A 81 15.29 -8.21 12.83
N GLU A 82 15.90 -9.15 12.09
CA GLU A 82 15.33 -10.48 11.87
C GLU A 82 15.56 -11.47 13.03
N GLU A 83 15.78 -11.05 14.28
CA GLU A 83 16.14 -11.99 15.35
C GLU A 83 15.70 -11.54 16.75
N GLU A 84 14.54 -12.03 17.19
CA GLU A 84 14.25 -12.71 18.46
C GLU A 84 12.72 -12.95 18.55
N GLU A 85 12.27 -14.02 19.21
CA GLU A 85 10.85 -14.40 19.19
C GLU A 85 9.96 -13.31 19.83
N ASP A 86 10.44 -12.63 20.87
CA ASP A 86 9.67 -11.65 21.65
C ASP A 86 10.36 -10.26 21.72
N SER A 87 11.45 -10.04 20.98
CA SER A 87 12.17 -8.77 20.96
C SER A 87 12.62 -8.42 19.54
N ALA A 88 12.76 -7.13 19.25
CA ALA A 88 13.22 -6.65 17.95
C ALA A 88 14.06 -5.38 18.14
N GLU A 89 15.21 -5.33 17.47
CA GLU A 89 16.04 -4.12 17.36
C GLU A 89 15.58 -3.32 16.15
N VAL A 90 15.49 -2.00 16.28
CA VAL A 90 15.23 -1.09 15.16
C VAL A 90 16.54 -0.85 14.42
N THR A 91 16.62 -1.39 13.20
CA THR A 91 17.79 -1.30 12.32
C THR A 91 17.80 -0.06 11.45
N ARG A 92 16.64 0.58 11.26
CA ARG A 92 16.49 1.82 10.51
C ARG A 92 15.38 2.69 11.06
N VAL A 93 15.60 4.01 11.08
CA VAL A 93 14.61 5.03 11.45
C VAL A 93 14.55 6.08 10.35
N MET A 94 13.44 6.14 9.61
CA MET A 94 13.18 7.17 8.61
C MET A 94 12.07 8.09 9.08
N GLN A 95 12.26 9.40 9.01
CA GLN A 95 11.17 10.35 9.19
C GLN A 95 10.37 10.47 7.88
N GLU A 96 9.07 10.72 7.95
CA GLU A 96 8.17 10.83 6.77
C GLU A 96 8.69 11.79 5.67
N GLN A 97 9.44 12.82 6.04
CA GLN A 97 10.07 13.78 5.11
C GLN A 97 11.34 13.23 4.40
N GLY A 98 11.67 11.95 4.60
CA GLY A 98 12.78 11.25 3.96
C GLY A 98 14.13 11.34 4.68
N GLU A 99 14.19 11.94 5.87
CA GLU A 99 15.42 12.03 6.67
C GLU A 99 15.75 10.69 7.36
N ASP A 100 16.97 10.19 7.17
CA ASP A 100 17.48 9.00 7.86
C ASP A 100 18.07 9.37 9.22
N LEU A 101 17.34 9.04 10.28
CA LEU A 101 17.71 9.31 11.65
C LEU A 101 18.35 8.12 12.35
N THR A 102 18.63 7.02 11.65
CA THR A 102 19.28 5.82 12.22
C THR A 102 20.55 6.16 13.01
N PRO A 103 21.47 7.04 12.54
CA PRO A 103 22.68 7.39 13.29
C PRO A 103 22.43 8.09 14.62
N SER A 104 21.24 8.69 14.78
CA SER A 104 20.84 9.45 15.96
C SER A 104 20.49 8.59 17.16
N PHE A 105 20.43 7.27 16.99
CA PHE A 105 20.13 6.32 18.05
C PHE A 105 21.30 5.33 18.21
N THR A 106 21.81 5.21 19.43
CA THR A 106 22.80 4.17 19.78
C THR A 106 22.12 2.87 20.17
N LYS A 107 20.82 2.92 20.51
CA LYS A 107 19.97 1.77 20.80
C LYS A 107 18.51 2.15 20.56
N PHE A 108 17.76 1.27 19.94
CA PHE A 108 16.32 1.44 19.80
C PHE A 108 15.69 0.05 19.66
N ASP A 109 15.07 -0.45 20.73
CA ASP A 109 14.55 -1.82 20.78
C ASP A 109 13.10 -1.86 21.24
N PHE A 110 12.38 -2.89 20.80
CA PHE A 110 11.07 -3.28 21.30
C PHE A 110 11.13 -4.66 21.94
N VAL A 111 10.41 -4.83 23.05
CA VAL A 111 10.12 -6.15 23.64
C VAL A 111 8.60 -6.30 23.76
N PHE A 112 8.08 -7.37 23.15
CA PHE A 112 6.65 -7.62 22.97
C PHE A 112 6.14 -8.63 24.01
N TYR A 113 5.19 -8.20 24.84
CA TYR A 113 4.48 -9.05 25.80
C TYR A 113 3.00 -9.11 25.43
N PRO A 114 2.20 -10.10 25.87
CA PRO A 114 0.79 -10.20 25.48
C PRO A 114 -0.07 -8.94 25.76
N GLU A 115 0.24 -8.17 26.80
CA GLU A 115 -0.55 -7.01 27.21
C GLU A 115 0.19 -5.67 27.13
N LYS A 116 1.46 -5.67 26.69
CA LYS A 116 2.28 -4.45 26.62
C LYS A 116 3.45 -4.58 25.65
N VAL A 117 3.94 -3.44 25.17
CA VAL A 117 5.21 -3.35 24.46
C VAL A 117 6.16 -2.47 25.28
N VAL A 118 7.41 -2.90 25.43
CA VAL A 118 8.45 -2.09 26.08
C VAL A 118 9.37 -1.56 24.99
N MET A 119 9.34 -0.24 24.77
CA MET A 119 10.22 0.47 23.85
C MET A 119 11.40 1.05 24.64
N THR A 120 12.63 0.73 24.25
CA THR A 120 13.85 1.27 24.86
C THR A 120 14.63 2.06 23.83
N VAL A 121 14.94 3.32 24.14
CA VAL A 121 15.65 4.24 23.25
C VAL A 121 16.88 4.78 23.97
N GLU A 122 18.02 4.78 23.29
CA GLU A 122 19.22 5.52 23.68
C GLU A 122 19.66 6.38 22.49
N ARG A 123 19.66 7.70 22.69
CA ARG A 123 20.06 8.67 21.67
C ARG A 123 21.58 8.83 21.61
N ASN A 124 22.06 9.13 20.40
CA ASN A 124 23.34 9.76 20.19
C ASN A 124 23.18 11.30 20.29
N THR A 125 23.46 11.86 21.47
CA THR A 125 23.31 13.30 21.73
C THR A 125 24.28 14.19 20.94
N ASP A 126 25.31 13.61 20.31
CA ASP A 126 26.23 14.35 19.45
C ASP A 126 25.64 14.60 18.05
N LEU A 127 24.66 13.81 17.63
CA LEU A 127 24.04 13.86 16.29
C LEU A 127 22.61 14.41 16.31
N MET A 128 21.89 14.24 17.42
CA MET A 128 20.52 14.70 17.55
C MET A 128 20.43 15.71 18.69
N ALA A 129 20.32 16.99 18.33
CA ALA A 129 20.06 18.08 19.27
C ALA A 129 18.55 18.25 19.50
N GLY A 130 18.16 18.78 20.66
CA GLY A 130 16.75 19.04 20.98
C GLY A 130 16.25 18.22 22.18
N GLY A 131 15.25 18.77 22.86
CA GLY A 131 14.68 18.22 24.09
C GLY A 131 13.46 17.34 23.84
N ASP A 132 12.78 17.00 24.94
CA ASP A 132 11.56 16.19 24.95
C ASP A 132 10.38 16.82 24.18
N SER A 133 10.49 18.13 23.90
CA SER A 133 9.58 18.91 23.07
C SER A 133 9.75 18.67 21.57
N ASP A 134 10.86 18.09 21.12
CA ASP A 134 11.25 18.10 19.71
C ASP A 134 11.62 16.72 19.16
N ASN A 135 11.89 15.74 20.03
CA ASN A 135 12.45 14.45 19.62
C ASN A 135 12.09 13.33 20.60
N ILE A 136 12.21 12.09 20.12
CA ILE A 136 12.18 10.88 20.97
C ILE A 136 13.34 10.96 21.98
N GLN A 137 13.06 10.79 23.26
CA GLN A 137 14.08 10.86 24.32
C GLN A 137 14.73 9.51 24.64
N THR A 138 15.94 9.55 25.18
CA THR A 138 16.55 8.37 25.82
C THR A 138 15.67 7.95 26.99
N GLY A 139 15.25 6.69 27.03
CA GLY A 139 14.38 6.18 28.06
C GLY A 139 13.81 4.78 27.76
N THR A 140 13.00 4.30 28.70
CA THR A 140 12.22 3.06 28.54
C THR A 140 10.76 3.40 28.73
N TYR A 141 9.96 3.11 27.70
CA TYR A 141 8.56 3.43 27.60
C TYR A 141 7.74 2.15 27.56
N THR A 142 6.70 2.07 28.40
CA THR A 142 5.74 0.96 28.35
C THR A 142 4.52 1.41 27.58
N LEU A 143 4.33 0.86 26.40
CA LEU A 143 3.18 1.10 25.54
C LEU A 143 2.11 0.07 25.89
N LEU A 144 0.88 0.53 26.06
CA LEU A 144 -0.30 -0.27 26.39
C LEU A 144 -1.35 -0.13 25.30
N ALA A 145 -2.24 -1.12 25.18
CA ALA A 145 -3.39 -1.01 24.29
C ALA A 145 -4.16 0.29 24.56
N SER A 146 -4.45 1.04 23.51
CA SER A 146 -5.15 2.32 23.61
C SER A 146 -6.35 2.37 22.68
N ASP A 147 -7.23 3.34 22.92
CA ASP A 147 -8.34 3.68 22.03
C ASP A 147 -7.90 4.51 20.83
N TRP A 148 -6.58 4.69 20.64
CA TRP A 148 -6.07 5.37 19.46
C TRP A 148 -6.51 4.60 18.21
N MET A 149 -7.25 5.32 17.39
CA MET A 149 -7.39 5.02 15.98
C MET A 149 -6.43 5.97 15.27
N PRO A 150 -5.76 5.54 14.18
CA PRO A 150 -5.04 6.48 13.33
C PRO A 150 -5.97 7.64 13.06
N ASP A 151 -5.47 8.87 13.24
CA ASP A 151 -6.26 10.05 12.94
C ASP A 151 -6.57 9.98 11.47
N THR A 152 -7.77 9.45 11.22
CA THR A 152 -8.21 9.18 9.90
C THR A 152 -8.69 10.47 9.33
N SER A 153 -8.65 11.64 9.99
CA SER A 153 -9.13 12.90 9.41
C SER A 153 -8.27 13.39 8.23
N ALA A 154 -6.94 13.28 8.32
CA ALA A 154 -6.04 13.56 7.18
C ALA A 154 -6.19 12.52 6.04
N THR A 155 -6.68 11.32 6.36
CA THR A 155 -7.00 10.28 5.37
C THR A 155 -8.46 10.27 4.94
N MET A 156 -9.42 10.76 5.74
CA MET A 156 -10.88 10.73 5.56
C MET A 156 -11.34 11.89 4.71
N GLU A 157 -10.69 13.05 4.83
CA GLU A 157 -10.84 14.09 3.81
C GLU A 157 -10.23 13.62 2.47
N LYS A 158 -9.22 12.75 2.49
CA LYS A 158 -8.67 12.08 1.30
C LYS A 158 -9.51 10.89 0.78
N GLN A 159 -10.34 10.26 1.62
CA GLN A 159 -11.12 9.05 1.29
C GLN A 159 -12.23 9.33 0.25
N ASP A 160 -12.77 10.55 0.19
CA ASP A 160 -13.86 10.93 -0.72
C ASP A 160 -13.36 11.65 -1.99
N ILE A 161 -12.06 12.00 -2.08
CA ILE A 161 -11.48 12.72 -3.22
C ILE A 161 -11.78 12.02 -4.55
N LEU A 162 -11.69 10.68 -4.53
CA LEU A 162 -11.89 9.86 -5.72
C LEU A 162 -13.36 9.48 -5.96
N ALA A 163 -14.23 9.61 -4.96
CA ALA A 163 -15.61 9.19 -5.08
C ALA A 163 -16.46 10.27 -5.78
N PRO A 164 -17.42 9.92 -6.66
CA PRO A 164 -17.76 8.56 -7.07
C PRO A 164 -16.66 7.91 -7.92
N TYR A 165 -16.42 6.64 -7.64
CA TYR A 165 -15.45 5.79 -8.31
C TYR A 165 -15.93 5.34 -9.69
N GLN A 166 -14.97 5.12 -10.59
CA GLN A 166 -15.18 4.46 -11.87
C GLN A 166 -15.31 2.94 -11.69
N SER A 167 -15.92 2.26 -12.67
CA SER A 167 -16.12 0.81 -12.59
C SER A 167 -14.81 0.03 -12.41
N VAL A 168 -13.72 0.49 -13.04
CA VAL A 168 -12.39 -0.13 -12.91
C VAL A 168 -11.82 0.06 -11.51
N GLU A 169 -12.01 1.22 -10.90
CA GLU A 169 -11.57 1.50 -9.53
C GLU A 169 -12.37 0.67 -8.53
N LEU A 170 -13.69 0.58 -8.71
CA LEU A 170 -14.54 -0.31 -7.91
C LEU A 170 -14.12 -1.78 -8.03
N ALA A 171 -13.73 -2.23 -9.23
CA ALA A 171 -13.21 -3.57 -9.45
C ALA A 171 -11.87 -3.80 -8.72
N ALA A 172 -10.96 -2.82 -8.74
CA ALA A 172 -9.70 -2.86 -8.00
C ALA A 172 -9.94 -2.90 -6.48
N MET A 173 -10.83 -2.04 -5.98
CA MET A 173 -11.24 -2.03 -4.57
C MET A 173 -11.90 -3.34 -4.13
N ALA A 174 -12.72 -3.96 -4.99
CA ALA A 174 -13.30 -5.27 -4.74
C ALA A 174 -12.24 -6.37 -4.60
N ARG A 175 -11.20 -6.34 -5.44
CA ARG A 175 -10.06 -7.28 -5.34
C ARG A 175 -9.29 -7.09 -4.04
N ALA A 176 -9.04 -5.85 -3.64
CA ALA A 176 -8.39 -5.53 -2.36
C ALA A 176 -9.24 -5.99 -1.16
N TYR A 177 -10.54 -5.71 -1.19
CA TYR A 177 -11.50 -6.15 -0.18
C TYR A 177 -11.53 -7.68 -0.05
N TYR A 178 -11.63 -8.39 -1.18
CA TYR A 178 -11.68 -9.85 -1.18
C TYR A 178 -10.34 -10.47 -0.72
N LEU A 179 -9.19 -9.91 -1.13
CA LEU A 179 -7.88 -10.34 -0.65
C LEU A 179 -7.80 -10.23 0.86
N LYS A 180 -8.27 -9.13 1.45
CA LYS A 180 -8.26 -8.93 2.90
C LYS A 180 -9.10 -9.98 3.64
N GLU A 181 -10.28 -10.32 3.11
CA GLU A 181 -11.20 -11.27 3.77
C GLU A 181 -10.80 -12.74 3.58
N SER A 182 -10.20 -13.08 2.44
CA SER A 182 -9.94 -14.47 2.04
C SER A 182 -8.47 -14.86 2.02
N ASN A 183 -7.56 -13.89 2.13
CA ASN A 183 -6.13 -14.03 1.84
C ASN A 183 -5.84 -14.60 0.43
N PHE A 184 -6.74 -14.33 -0.52
CA PHE A 184 -6.62 -14.74 -1.92
C PHE A 184 -6.88 -13.55 -2.84
N LEU A 185 -5.92 -13.22 -3.70
CA LEU A 185 -6.10 -12.22 -4.73
C LEU A 185 -6.72 -12.88 -5.95
N ALA A 186 -8.00 -12.60 -6.22
CA ALA A 186 -8.66 -13.12 -7.41
C ALA A 186 -7.88 -12.73 -8.68
N PRO A 187 -7.51 -13.73 -9.52
CA PRO A 187 -6.71 -13.45 -10.71
C PRO A 187 -7.53 -12.71 -11.75
N GLU A 188 -8.81 -13.04 -11.92
CA GLU A 188 -9.70 -12.42 -12.89
C GLU A 188 -10.75 -11.53 -12.22
N VAL A 189 -11.09 -10.46 -12.93
CA VAL A 189 -12.16 -9.54 -12.57
C VAL A 189 -12.84 -9.04 -13.83
N GLU A 190 -14.16 -8.97 -13.79
CA GLU A 190 -14.98 -8.28 -14.77
C GLU A 190 -15.95 -7.37 -14.03
N CYS A 191 -16.24 -6.20 -14.61
CA CYS A 191 -17.27 -5.32 -14.08
C CYS A 191 -18.19 -4.75 -15.16
N VAL A 192 -19.45 -4.53 -14.79
CA VAL A 192 -20.49 -3.99 -15.67
C VAL A 192 -21.19 -2.86 -14.93
N LYS A 193 -21.24 -1.68 -15.54
CA LYS A 193 -22.05 -0.57 -15.05
C LYS A 193 -23.51 -0.79 -15.43
N ASN A 194 -24.39 -0.78 -14.44
CA ASN A 194 -25.82 -0.98 -14.59
C ASN A 194 -26.55 0.34 -14.88
N ASP A 195 -27.73 0.23 -15.50
CA ASP A 195 -28.58 1.39 -15.83
C ASP A 195 -29.10 2.13 -14.58
N ASP A 196 -29.12 1.47 -13.42
CA ASP A 196 -29.57 2.03 -12.15
C ASP A 196 -28.47 2.81 -11.38
N GLY A 197 -27.28 2.93 -11.98
CA GLY A 197 -26.13 3.63 -11.40
C GLY A 197 -25.25 2.76 -10.49
N THR A 198 -25.58 1.48 -10.31
CA THR A 198 -24.70 0.52 -9.62
C THR A 198 -23.70 -0.11 -10.59
N THR A 199 -22.69 -0.78 -10.04
CA THR A 199 -21.70 -1.58 -10.77
C THR A 199 -21.75 -3.00 -10.23
N THR A 200 -21.92 -3.97 -11.12
CA THR A 200 -21.79 -5.39 -10.81
C THR A 200 -20.35 -5.84 -11.08
N ILE A 201 -19.75 -6.54 -10.14
CA ILE A 201 -18.34 -6.96 -10.16
C ILE A 201 -18.27 -8.45 -9.90
N HIS A 202 -17.61 -9.19 -10.78
CA HIS A 202 -17.39 -10.63 -10.66
C HIS A 202 -15.89 -10.89 -10.50
N LEU A 203 -15.52 -11.47 -9.35
CA LEU A 203 -14.16 -11.93 -9.08
C LEU A 203 -14.11 -13.44 -9.27
N TYR A 204 -13.17 -13.92 -10.07
CA TYR A 204 -13.11 -15.33 -10.42
C TYR A 204 -11.71 -15.83 -10.76
N GLU A 205 -11.62 -17.15 -10.91
CA GLU A 205 -10.47 -17.84 -11.48
C GLU A 205 -10.93 -18.80 -12.59
N ILE A 206 -10.03 -19.05 -13.54
CA ILE A 206 -10.24 -20.06 -14.58
C ILE A 206 -9.59 -21.35 -14.09
N MET A 207 -10.41 -22.38 -13.85
CA MET A 207 -10.01 -23.69 -13.38
C MET A 207 -9.93 -24.64 -14.57
N GLU A 208 -8.78 -25.27 -14.77
CA GLU A 208 -8.62 -26.33 -15.78
C GLU A 208 -9.27 -27.63 -15.26
N ASP A 209 -10.22 -28.17 -16.03
CA ASP A 209 -10.83 -29.47 -15.78
C ASP A 209 -9.99 -30.60 -16.40
N ASP A 210 -9.50 -30.36 -17.62
CA ASP A 210 -8.54 -31.19 -18.36
C ASP A 210 -7.79 -30.34 -19.41
N GLU A 211 -6.97 -30.98 -20.26
CA GLU A 211 -6.15 -30.28 -21.27
C GLU A 211 -6.95 -29.44 -22.29
N GLU A 212 -8.25 -29.67 -22.45
CA GLU A 212 -9.09 -28.99 -23.46
C GLU A 212 -10.26 -28.21 -22.86
N THR A 213 -10.54 -28.37 -21.55
CA THR A 213 -11.72 -27.78 -20.91
C THR A 213 -11.37 -27.06 -19.62
N SER A 214 -12.05 -25.93 -19.41
CA SER A 214 -11.97 -25.13 -18.20
C SER A 214 -13.35 -24.66 -17.76
N HIS A 215 -13.49 -24.36 -16.47
CA HIS A 215 -14.67 -23.71 -15.90
C HIS A 215 -14.26 -22.52 -15.04
N THR A 216 -15.23 -21.66 -14.76
CA THR A 216 -15.03 -20.49 -13.91
C THR A 216 -15.31 -20.85 -12.45
N GLY A 217 -14.31 -20.71 -11.59
CA GLY A 217 -14.46 -20.70 -10.14
C GLY A 217 -14.81 -19.30 -9.67
N THR A 218 -16.03 -19.09 -9.18
CA THR A 218 -16.44 -17.77 -8.67
C THR A 218 -15.90 -17.56 -7.26
N SER A 219 -15.08 -16.51 -7.08
CA SER A 219 -14.56 -16.09 -5.78
C SER A 219 -15.57 -15.19 -5.07
N ALA A 220 -16.06 -14.15 -5.75
CA ALA A 220 -17.07 -13.24 -5.21
C ALA A 220 -17.90 -12.58 -6.32
N TRP A 221 -19.09 -12.11 -5.95
CA TRP A 221 -19.97 -11.36 -6.83
C TRP A 221 -20.56 -10.20 -6.04
N TYR A 222 -20.32 -8.97 -6.47
CA TYR A 222 -20.80 -7.77 -5.78
C TYR A 222 -21.69 -6.93 -6.69
N THR A 223 -22.65 -6.24 -6.10
CA THR A 223 -23.35 -5.11 -6.71
C THR A 223 -23.26 -3.92 -5.77
N VAL A 224 -22.56 -2.87 -6.20
CA VAL A 224 -22.24 -1.68 -5.39
C VAL A 224 -22.59 -0.38 -6.11
N ASP A 225 -22.83 0.68 -5.35
CA ASP A 225 -22.96 2.05 -5.89
C ASP A 225 -21.59 2.65 -6.24
N GLY A 226 -21.60 3.89 -6.76
CA GLY A 226 -20.38 4.65 -7.08
C GLY A 226 -19.48 4.98 -5.88
N TYR A 227 -19.91 4.67 -4.65
CA TYR A 227 -19.13 4.86 -3.42
C TYR A 227 -18.62 3.53 -2.86
N GLY A 228 -18.79 2.42 -3.59
CA GLY A 228 -18.35 1.10 -3.16
C GLY A 228 -19.24 0.45 -2.09
N LYS A 229 -20.47 0.95 -1.91
CA LYS A 229 -21.43 0.40 -0.93
C LYS A 229 -22.49 -0.43 -1.64
N GLY A 230 -22.81 -1.61 -1.10
CA GLY A 230 -23.81 -2.46 -1.71
C GLY A 230 -23.95 -3.81 -1.05
N ARG A 231 -23.99 -4.87 -1.86
CA ARG A 231 -24.14 -6.24 -1.37
C ARG A 231 -23.21 -7.23 -2.08
N ASP A 232 -22.84 -8.27 -1.36
CA ASP A 232 -22.37 -9.53 -1.89
C ASP A 232 -23.60 -10.34 -2.39
N ASP A 233 -23.66 -10.59 -3.69
CA ASP A 233 -24.75 -11.31 -4.34
C ASP A 233 -24.67 -12.85 -4.13
N VAL A 234 -23.54 -13.38 -3.68
CA VAL A 234 -23.37 -14.80 -3.33
C VAL A 234 -23.83 -15.06 -1.90
N MET A 235 -23.33 -14.27 -0.95
CA MET A 235 -23.61 -14.47 0.48
C MET A 235 -24.82 -13.67 0.99
N GLY A 236 -25.24 -12.63 0.27
CA GLY A 236 -26.36 -11.76 0.61
C GLY A 236 -26.06 -10.70 1.68
N ASN A 237 -24.79 -10.55 2.09
CA ASN A 237 -24.37 -9.60 3.11
C ASN A 237 -24.18 -8.20 2.51
N THR A 238 -24.37 -7.17 3.32
CA THR A 238 -23.96 -5.80 2.96
C THR A 238 -22.43 -5.74 2.85
N VAL A 239 -21.95 -5.02 1.85
CA VAL A 239 -20.51 -4.76 1.65
C VAL A 239 -20.26 -3.26 1.52
N GLU A 240 -19.11 -2.84 2.03
CA GLU A 240 -18.56 -1.50 1.84
C GLU A 240 -17.07 -1.69 1.58
N PHE A 241 -16.63 -1.31 0.38
CA PHE A 241 -15.22 -1.43 0.00
C PHE A 241 -14.36 -0.45 0.78
N PRO A 242 -13.09 -0.81 1.07
CA PRO A 242 -12.18 0.11 1.72
C PRO A 242 -11.95 1.31 0.81
N ALA A 243 -11.99 2.51 1.38
CA ALA A 243 -11.51 3.67 0.67
C ALA A 243 -9.99 3.55 0.47
N MET A 244 -9.54 3.93 -0.73
CA MET A 244 -8.17 3.72 -1.20
C MET A 244 -7.70 4.97 -1.95
N SER A 245 -6.43 5.28 -1.82
CA SER A 245 -5.72 6.27 -2.63
C SER A 245 -5.57 5.80 -4.08
N LEU A 246 -5.20 6.73 -4.96
CA LEU A 246 -5.01 6.43 -6.38
C LEU A 246 -3.88 5.40 -6.60
N SER A 247 -2.79 5.50 -5.84
CA SER A 247 -1.67 4.55 -5.88
C SER A 247 -2.08 3.16 -5.40
N GLU A 248 -2.84 3.07 -4.31
CA GLU A 248 -3.38 1.79 -3.83
C GLU A 248 -4.33 1.18 -4.85
N ILE A 249 -5.22 1.94 -5.47
CA ILE A 249 -6.11 1.44 -6.52
C ILE A 249 -5.28 0.86 -7.67
N ALA A 250 -4.22 1.56 -8.11
CA ALA A 250 -3.35 1.11 -9.20
C ALA A 250 -2.67 -0.25 -8.92
N GLU A 251 -2.48 -0.64 -7.65
CA GLU A 251 -1.95 -1.97 -7.30
C GLU A 251 -2.91 -3.11 -7.64
N TYR A 252 -4.22 -2.84 -7.61
CA TYR A 252 -5.26 -3.84 -7.82
C TYR A 252 -5.97 -3.72 -9.16
N VAL A 253 -5.65 -2.72 -9.97
CA VAL A 253 -6.07 -2.66 -11.38
C VAL A 253 -5.37 -3.78 -12.17
N LYS A 254 -6.13 -4.50 -13.01
CA LYS A 254 -5.55 -5.48 -13.95
C LYS A 254 -4.71 -4.76 -15.00
N THR A 255 -3.68 -5.42 -15.53
CA THR A 255 -2.83 -4.86 -16.57
C THR A 255 -3.66 -4.37 -17.76
N PRO A 256 -3.60 -3.07 -18.10
CA PRO A 256 -4.28 -2.52 -19.27
C PRO A 256 -3.73 -3.11 -20.57
N ILE A 257 -4.57 -3.19 -21.61
CA ILE A 257 -4.18 -3.67 -22.94
C ILE A 257 -3.75 -2.54 -23.89
N ALA A 258 -4.12 -1.29 -23.56
CA ALA A 258 -3.71 -0.08 -24.29
C ALA A 258 -3.82 1.13 -23.37
N LEU A 259 -3.06 2.18 -23.68
CA LEU A 259 -3.15 3.51 -23.08
C LEU A 259 -3.39 4.53 -24.19
N THR A 260 -4.46 5.31 -24.10
CA THR A 260 -4.60 6.54 -24.89
C THR A 260 -4.18 7.72 -24.03
N TYR A 261 -3.21 8.50 -24.52
CA TYR A 261 -2.78 9.75 -23.92
C TYR A 261 -3.21 10.92 -24.80
N SER A 262 -3.84 11.94 -24.20
CA SER A 262 -4.21 13.16 -24.92
C SER A 262 -3.78 14.42 -24.19
N GLU A 263 -3.33 15.41 -24.95
CA GLU A 263 -2.97 16.76 -24.48
C GLU A 263 -3.99 17.77 -25.05
N GLU A 264 -4.62 18.53 -24.15
CA GLU A 264 -5.47 19.68 -24.46
C GLU A 264 -4.67 20.97 -24.30
N GLY A 265 -4.36 21.63 -25.42
CA GLY A 265 -3.73 22.96 -25.46
C GLY A 265 -4.25 23.80 -26.63
N GLU A 266 -3.37 24.54 -27.33
CA GLU A 266 -3.76 25.28 -28.54
C GLU A 266 -4.31 24.36 -29.66
N ALA A 267 -3.83 23.12 -29.69
CA ALA A 267 -4.34 22.03 -30.52
C ALA A 267 -4.55 20.79 -29.64
N TYR A 268 -5.57 20.00 -29.98
CA TYR A 268 -5.80 18.69 -29.38
C TYR A 268 -4.86 17.66 -30.04
N ASN A 269 -4.06 16.98 -29.23
CA ASN A 269 -3.23 15.86 -29.66
C ASN A 269 -3.64 14.60 -28.91
N GLU A 270 -3.62 13.46 -29.59
CA GLU A 270 -3.96 12.15 -29.03
C GLU A 270 -3.03 11.10 -29.62
N TRP A 271 -2.53 10.21 -28.75
CA TRP A 271 -1.67 9.09 -29.11
C TRP A 271 -2.16 7.82 -28.43
N GLN A 272 -2.12 6.71 -29.16
CA GLN A 272 -2.44 5.39 -28.63
C GLN A 272 -1.16 4.58 -28.47
N ILE A 273 -0.90 4.13 -27.25
CA ILE A 273 0.24 3.32 -26.85
C ILE A 273 -0.25 1.89 -26.61
N THR A 274 0.34 0.93 -27.31
CA THR A 274 0.06 -0.51 -27.16
C THR A 274 1.29 -1.31 -26.73
N ASP A 275 2.43 -0.66 -26.54
CA ASP A 275 3.62 -1.33 -26.02
C ASP A 275 3.42 -1.71 -24.55
N ALA A 276 3.52 -3.02 -24.27
CA ALA A 276 3.26 -3.55 -22.95
C ALA A 276 4.29 -3.08 -21.90
N ALA A 277 5.56 -2.87 -22.30
CA ALA A 277 6.58 -2.41 -21.38
C ALA A 277 6.37 -0.94 -20.99
N THR A 278 5.96 -0.10 -21.94
CA THR A 278 5.57 1.31 -21.69
C THR A 278 4.34 1.38 -20.78
N ILE A 279 3.30 0.56 -21.04
CA ILE A 279 2.10 0.49 -20.19
C ILE A 279 2.46 0.05 -18.77
N ASP A 280 3.27 -1.00 -18.61
CA ASP A 280 3.71 -1.50 -17.30
C ASP A 280 4.54 -0.46 -16.54
N ALA A 281 5.43 0.27 -17.23
CA ALA A 281 6.21 1.35 -16.64
C ALA A 281 5.32 2.52 -16.19
N CYS A 282 4.31 2.86 -16.97
CA CYS A 282 3.32 3.89 -16.65
C CYS A 282 2.50 3.50 -15.41
N MET A 283 1.99 2.26 -15.35
CA MET A 283 1.30 1.73 -14.18
C MET A 283 2.20 1.68 -12.94
N LYS A 284 3.49 1.36 -13.10
CA LYS A 284 4.47 1.39 -12.01
C LYS A 284 4.70 2.81 -11.49
N ALA A 285 4.74 3.81 -12.37
CA ALA A 285 4.85 5.21 -11.96
C ALA A 285 3.57 5.69 -11.24
N LEU A 286 2.38 5.28 -11.71
CA LEU A 286 1.10 5.57 -11.04
C LEU A 286 1.02 5.01 -9.62
N LYS A 287 1.55 3.81 -9.38
CA LYS A 287 1.64 3.21 -8.03
C LYS A 287 2.51 4.01 -7.05
N GLN A 288 3.35 4.91 -7.56
CA GLN A 288 4.21 5.79 -6.76
C GLN A 288 3.69 7.23 -6.69
N LEU A 289 2.59 7.54 -7.38
CA LEU A 289 2.01 8.87 -7.40
C LEU A 289 1.37 9.18 -6.04
N VAL A 290 1.73 10.33 -5.46
CA VAL A 290 1.11 10.81 -4.23
C VAL A 290 0.10 11.89 -4.58
N VAL A 291 -1.13 11.74 -4.07
CA VAL A 291 -2.18 12.77 -4.18
C VAL A 291 -2.21 13.57 -2.87
N GLY A 292 -1.97 14.86 -3.00
CA GLY A 292 -1.92 15.84 -1.92
C GLY A 292 -3.26 16.52 -1.66
N GLU A 293 -3.19 17.77 -1.19
CA GLU A 293 -4.34 18.59 -0.85
C GLU A 293 -5.05 19.16 -2.09
N GLU A 294 -6.30 19.63 -1.89
CA GLU A 294 -7.01 20.41 -2.90
C GLU A 294 -6.23 21.69 -3.23
N THR A 295 -6.20 22.06 -4.51
CA THR A 295 -5.51 23.25 -5.00
C THR A 295 -6.36 24.05 -5.98
N GLU A 296 -6.27 25.38 -5.91
CA GLU A 296 -6.89 26.28 -6.88
C GLU A 296 -6.02 26.45 -8.15
N LEU A 297 -4.83 25.84 -8.20
CA LEU A 297 -3.93 25.90 -9.34
C LEU A 297 -4.51 25.08 -10.51
N ARG A 298 -5.27 25.78 -11.35
CA ARG A 298 -5.85 25.27 -12.59
C ARG A 298 -5.27 25.99 -13.80
N THR A 299 -5.00 25.24 -14.85
CA THR A 299 -4.62 25.78 -16.17
C THR A 299 -5.65 25.33 -17.19
N MET A 300 -6.47 26.27 -17.66
CA MET A 300 -7.56 26.00 -18.59
C MET A 300 -7.09 25.56 -20.00
N ASP A 301 -5.78 25.60 -20.26
CA ASP A 301 -5.15 25.41 -21.57
C ASP A 301 -4.00 24.39 -21.56
N ALA A 302 -3.92 23.53 -20.54
CA ALA A 302 -2.91 22.47 -20.42
C ALA A 302 -3.48 21.24 -19.69
N GLY A 303 -4.56 20.69 -20.24
CA GLY A 303 -5.17 19.44 -19.76
C GLY A 303 -4.45 18.22 -20.33
N GLU A 304 -4.31 17.17 -19.55
CA GLU A 304 -3.73 15.90 -19.96
C GLU A 304 -4.62 14.76 -19.48
N THR A 305 -4.92 13.79 -20.34
CA THR A 305 -5.75 12.63 -19.98
C THR A 305 -5.03 11.33 -20.27
N LEU A 306 -5.08 10.40 -19.31
CA LEU A 306 -4.68 9.01 -19.45
C LEU A 306 -5.92 8.13 -19.46
N ALA A 307 -6.17 7.42 -20.56
CA ALA A 307 -7.27 6.47 -20.69
C ALA A 307 -6.72 5.06 -20.90
N PHE A 308 -6.74 4.27 -19.82
CA PHE A 308 -6.27 2.88 -19.82
C PHE A 308 -7.42 1.94 -20.22
N GLN A 309 -7.25 1.25 -21.35
CA GLN A 309 -8.22 0.27 -21.82
C GLN A 309 -7.99 -1.09 -21.17
N MET A 310 -9.04 -1.67 -20.59
CA MET A 310 -9.03 -3.00 -19.99
C MET A 310 -9.51 -4.07 -20.97
N ALA A 311 -9.13 -5.33 -20.72
CA ALA A 311 -9.51 -6.46 -21.59
C ALA A 311 -11.02 -6.74 -21.62
N ASP A 312 -11.74 -6.38 -20.56
CA ASP A 312 -13.20 -6.50 -20.47
C ASP A 312 -13.96 -5.36 -21.19
N GLY A 313 -13.22 -4.42 -21.79
CA GLY A 313 -13.76 -3.28 -22.52
C GLY A 313 -14.01 -2.04 -21.67
N ASN A 314 -13.81 -2.10 -20.34
CA ASN A 314 -13.86 -0.93 -19.49
C ASN A 314 -12.64 -0.02 -19.72
N VAL A 315 -12.78 1.26 -19.41
CA VAL A 315 -11.70 2.25 -19.50
C VAL A 315 -11.55 2.91 -18.14
N TRP A 316 -10.30 3.04 -17.68
CA TRP A 316 -9.94 3.83 -16.50
C TRP A 316 -9.31 5.14 -16.94
N THR A 317 -9.98 6.24 -16.63
CA THR A 317 -9.57 7.58 -17.07
C THR A 317 -9.02 8.39 -15.90
N LEU A 318 -7.85 9.00 -16.08
CA LEU A 318 -7.25 9.93 -15.13
C LEU A 318 -6.98 11.25 -15.85
N ASP A 319 -7.56 12.33 -15.34
CA ASP A 319 -7.43 13.68 -15.90
C ASP A 319 -6.48 14.50 -15.04
N PHE A 320 -5.61 15.27 -15.69
CA PHE A 320 -4.63 16.14 -15.06
C PHE A 320 -4.68 17.55 -15.65
N GLU A 321 -4.51 18.57 -14.82
CA GLU A 321 -4.33 19.96 -15.24
C GLU A 321 -3.01 20.47 -14.65
N ALA A 322 -2.05 20.87 -15.49
CA ALA A 322 -0.70 21.27 -15.05
C ALA A 322 0.00 20.26 -14.12
N GLY A 323 -0.32 18.97 -14.29
CA GLY A 323 0.20 17.88 -13.46
C GLY A 323 -0.51 17.66 -12.12
N ASN A 324 -1.58 18.40 -11.83
CA ASN A 324 -2.46 18.14 -10.70
C ASN A 324 -3.61 17.23 -11.13
N LEU A 325 -4.05 16.31 -10.26
CA LEU A 325 -5.15 15.39 -10.56
C LEU A 325 -6.47 16.16 -10.56
N LEU A 326 -7.21 16.12 -11.66
CA LEU A 326 -8.57 16.63 -11.75
C LEU A 326 -9.56 15.50 -11.48
N ARG A 327 -10.37 15.65 -10.44
CA ARG A 327 -11.37 14.66 -10.04
C ARG A 327 -12.63 15.35 -9.55
N ASN A 328 -13.78 14.95 -10.08
CA ASN A 328 -15.08 15.54 -9.72
C ASN A 328 -15.13 17.08 -9.80
N ASN A 329 -14.39 17.65 -10.76
CA ASN A 329 -14.22 19.09 -10.95
C ASN A 329 -13.44 19.82 -9.82
N THR A 330 -12.74 19.06 -8.97
CA THR A 330 -11.79 19.54 -7.97
C THR A 330 -10.37 19.12 -8.38
N CYS A 331 -9.39 19.99 -8.12
CA CYS A 331 -8.00 19.79 -8.51
C CYS A 331 -7.16 19.45 -7.27
N TYR A 332 -6.27 18.47 -7.36
CA TYR A 332 -5.47 17.99 -6.25
C TYR A 332 -3.98 17.97 -6.63
N GLU A 333 -3.13 18.46 -5.72
CA GLU A 333 -1.69 18.44 -5.95
C GLU A 333 -1.21 17.00 -6.15
N THR A 334 -0.23 16.80 -7.03
CA THR A 334 0.42 15.50 -7.15
C THR A 334 1.93 15.59 -7.08
N GLU A 335 2.52 14.59 -6.43
CA GLU A 335 3.96 14.34 -6.48
C GLU A 335 4.20 13.07 -7.30
N GLY A 336 5.09 13.17 -8.29
CA GLY A 336 5.45 12.05 -9.17
C GLY A 336 4.85 12.10 -10.58
N TRP A 337 3.95 13.05 -10.90
CA TRP A 337 3.35 13.18 -12.24
C TRP A 337 4.38 13.17 -13.37
N LYS A 338 5.48 13.92 -13.22
CA LYS A 338 6.55 13.98 -14.22
C LYS A 338 7.17 12.62 -14.55
N ASN A 339 7.16 11.67 -13.61
CA ASN A 339 7.67 10.32 -13.87
C ASN A 339 6.76 9.58 -14.86
N ILE A 340 5.45 9.73 -14.73
CA ILE A 340 4.45 9.18 -15.66
C ILE A 340 4.62 9.84 -17.03
N GLN A 341 4.70 11.17 -17.04
CA GLN A 341 4.84 11.97 -18.26
C GLN A 341 6.11 11.62 -19.05
N ASN A 342 7.24 11.42 -18.36
CA ASN A 342 8.50 11.01 -18.99
C ASN A 342 8.40 9.63 -19.65
N VAL A 343 7.74 8.65 -19.01
CA VAL A 343 7.55 7.31 -19.60
C VAL A 343 6.80 7.41 -20.93
N ILE A 344 5.75 8.22 -20.98
CA ILE A 344 4.95 8.44 -22.18
C ILE A 344 5.77 9.16 -23.25
N TRP A 345 6.49 10.22 -22.90
CA TRP A 345 7.27 10.98 -23.88
C TRP A 345 8.47 10.22 -24.42
N ASP A 346 9.14 9.40 -23.62
CA ASP A 346 10.25 8.57 -24.10
C ASP A 346 9.76 7.62 -25.22
N ASP A 347 8.59 7.01 -25.05
CA ASP A 347 7.92 6.17 -26.05
C ASP A 347 7.56 6.97 -27.32
N LEU A 348 6.87 8.11 -27.17
CA LEU A 348 6.47 8.95 -28.31
C LEU A 348 7.66 9.51 -29.11
N VAL A 349 8.79 9.79 -28.46
CA VAL A 349 10.03 10.24 -29.12
C VAL A 349 10.69 9.09 -29.87
N GLU A 350 10.74 7.88 -29.30
CA GLU A 350 11.25 6.69 -29.99
C GLU A 350 10.44 6.35 -31.25
N GLU A 351 9.12 6.56 -31.22
CA GLU A 351 8.25 6.37 -32.38
C GLU A 351 8.34 7.51 -33.42
N GLY A 352 9.07 8.59 -33.13
CA GLY A 352 9.23 9.75 -34.03
C GLY A 352 7.97 10.59 -34.19
N LEU A 353 7.07 10.55 -33.20
CA LEU A 353 5.76 11.19 -33.22
C LEU A 353 5.76 12.62 -32.66
N ARG A 354 6.94 13.22 -32.38
CA ARG A 354 7.08 14.63 -31.97
C ARG A 354 8.28 15.32 -32.59
#